data_AF-A0A534V3K7-F1
#
_entry.id   AF-A0A534V3K7-F1
#
_cell.length_a   1.000
_cell.length_b   1.000
_cell.length_c   1.000
_cell.angle_alpha   90.00
_cell.angle_beta   90.00
_cell.angle_gamma   90.00
#
_symmetry.space_group_name_H-M   'P 1'
#
loop_
_entity.id
_entity.type
_entity.pdbx_description
1 polymer ?
#
loop_
_entity_poly.entity_id
_entity_poly.type
_entity_poly.pdbx_seq_one_letter_code
_entity_poly.pdbx_strand_id
1 'polypeptide(L)'
;MRLAWRRPGTGSIRSGPRSTDGTAGDRPPGHDCDGDAAPGVGRASPILSTRERWAGRKESSMRRSWNWSLVAVLLTVGIALGLGVGSLDAQQKNLLVSKKVGAPPPMDPAMGEAWKDAQPLTFKVLGGKNLPGGSTEVTLRSVYTGDTVYFLVQYKDPTESFRRGPWVKQADGSWQQLKDPDDKGGDNNKYYEDKMAMIWNISSPAFEARGCMAACHTGEGKPFGNKYLPNPGERADIWHWKSVRTGSVGQFDDQYLDATRYDKDKAPEAGRKSDPKTGGGYADNVGDDKKGPKWALPGNKPAPPYWIVDAEKTPLDDSKYKAGDEVPGIIVAPFTGDRGDISVKSAWKEGTWTLVFARRLVTGSDFDVQFNDMKKEYAFGVAVFDNAQVRHAYSPGVLKLRFE
;
A
#
# COMPACT_ATOMS: atom_id res chain seq x y z
N MET A 1 36.99 -40.08 4.90
CA MET A 1 37.77 -38.86 4.63
C MET A 1 37.21 -37.73 5.48
N ARG A 2 37.94 -37.33 6.53
CA ARG A 2 37.62 -36.18 7.39
C ARG A 2 38.30 -34.95 6.78
N LEU A 3 37.58 -33.85 6.59
CA LEU A 3 38.21 -32.55 6.35
C LEU A 3 37.65 -31.53 7.34
N ALA A 4 38.60 -30.96 8.08
CA ALA A 4 38.43 -30.12 9.23
C ALA A 4 38.24 -28.65 8.83
N TRP A 5 37.41 -27.98 9.60
CA TRP A 5 37.24 -26.53 9.64
C TRP A 5 38.50 -25.85 10.20
N ARG A 6 38.98 -24.79 9.54
CA ARG A 6 39.94 -23.82 10.11
C ARG A 6 39.29 -22.45 10.22
N ARG A 7 39.33 -21.87 11.42
CA ARG A 7 39.12 -20.45 11.70
C ARG A 7 40.44 -19.68 11.48
N PRO A 8 40.33 -18.38 11.20
CA PRO A 8 41.04 -17.34 11.96
C PRO A 8 40.01 -16.31 12.46
N GLY A 9 40.14 -15.62 13.60
CA GLY A 9 41.30 -15.11 14.30
C GLY A 9 40.94 -13.66 14.65
N THR A 10 40.75 -13.40 15.94
CA THR A 10 40.26 -12.15 16.53
C THR A 10 41.25 -11.00 16.40
N GLY A 11 40.79 -9.84 15.93
CA GLY A 11 41.51 -8.57 15.99
C GLY A 11 40.61 -7.46 16.53
N SER A 12 40.94 -6.98 17.73
CA SER A 12 40.30 -5.87 18.44
C SER A 12 41.03 -4.56 18.11
N ILE A 13 40.31 -3.55 17.63
CA ILE A 13 40.74 -2.14 17.71
C ILE A 13 39.52 -1.28 18.05
N ARG A 14 39.54 -0.66 19.24
CA ARG A 14 38.71 0.49 19.63
C ARG A 14 39.53 1.75 19.44
N SER A 15 38.96 2.78 18.81
CA SER A 15 39.05 4.18 19.27
C SER A 15 38.22 5.14 18.40
N GLY A 16 37.21 5.76 19.03
CA GLY A 16 36.98 7.21 18.95
C GLY A 16 36.09 7.76 17.82
N PRO A 17 35.25 8.77 18.11
CA PRO A 17 34.10 9.15 17.29
C PRO A 17 34.44 10.18 16.21
N ARG A 18 33.67 10.21 15.11
CA ARG A 18 33.73 11.32 14.17
C ARG A 18 32.35 11.70 13.61
N SER A 19 31.99 12.94 13.96
CA SER A 19 31.15 13.93 13.29
C SER A 19 29.92 13.48 12.49
N THR A 20 28.77 13.93 13.00
CA THR A 20 27.65 14.45 12.23
C THR A 20 28.12 15.53 11.25
N ASP A 21 27.79 15.38 9.97
CA ASP A 21 27.46 16.52 9.10
C ASP A 21 26.66 16.03 7.91
N GLY A 22 25.51 16.67 7.70
CA GLY A 22 24.66 16.45 6.56
C GLY A 22 25.24 17.11 5.32
N THR A 23 24.97 16.53 4.17
CA THR A 23 24.93 17.27 2.90
C THR A 23 23.83 16.71 2.03
N ALA A 24 22.96 17.62 1.62
CA ALA A 24 21.96 17.45 0.58
C ALA A 24 22.62 17.70 -0.80
N GLY A 25 22.16 16.95 -1.80
CA GLY A 25 22.52 17.03 -3.22
C GLY A 25 22.20 15.66 -3.82
N ASP A 26 21.38 15.47 -4.86
CA ASP A 26 21.33 16.23 -6.10
C ASP A 26 19.92 16.29 -6.71
N ARG A 27 19.59 17.45 -7.29
CA ARG A 27 18.41 17.71 -8.14
C ARG A 27 18.81 17.60 -9.61
N PRO A 28 17.91 17.20 -10.53
CA PRO A 28 18.01 17.56 -11.94
C PRO A 28 17.27 18.89 -12.25
N PRO A 29 17.65 19.59 -13.34
CA PRO A 29 17.42 21.03 -13.52
C PRO A 29 16.03 21.39 -14.06
N GLY A 30 15.65 22.64 -13.79
CA GLY A 30 14.39 23.26 -14.17
C GLY A 30 14.30 23.65 -15.65
N HIS A 31 13.06 23.94 -16.05
CA HIS A 31 12.71 24.59 -17.30
C HIS A 31 12.14 25.97 -16.97
N ASP A 32 12.88 27.00 -17.38
CA ASP A 32 12.42 28.38 -17.47
C ASP A 32 11.58 28.57 -18.74
N CYS A 33 10.56 29.43 -18.65
CA CYS A 33 9.99 30.20 -19.75
C CYS A 33 9.46 31.52 -19.16
N ASP A 34 10.26 32.58 -19.29
CA ASP A 34 9.84 33.98 -19.14
C ASP A 34 9.24 34.52 -20.45
N GLY A 35 8.38 35.54 -20.35
CA GLY A 35 7.86 36.30 -21.48
C GLY A 35 6.86 37.38 -21.07
N ASP A 36 7.41 38.55 -20.70
CA ASP A 36 6.76 39.80 -20.27
C ASP A 36 5.74 40.44 -21.24
N ALA A 37 4.77 41.20 -20.69
CA ALA A 37 4.71 42.68 -20.76
C ALA A 37 3.27 43.28 -20.65
N ALA A 38 3.16 44.31 -19.81
CA ALA A 38 1.99 45.14 -19.42
C ALA A 38 1.80 46.35 -20.41
N PRO A 39 1.11 47.52 -20.13
CA PRO A 39 0.48 48.02 -18.88
C PRO A 39 -0.78 48.96 -18.98
N GLY A 40 -1.32 49.31 -17.79
CA GLY A 40 -1.82 50.68 -17.45
C GLY A 40 -3.35 50.86 -17.28
N VAL A 41 -3.94 51.76 -16.45
CA VAL A 41 -3.52 52.77 -15.44
C VAL A 41 -4.80 53.20 -14.66
N GLY A 42 -4.69 53.65 -13.38
CA GLY A 42 -5.53 54.72 -12.78
C GLY A 42 -6.44 54.29 -11.61
N ARG A 43 -6.09 54.52 -10.34
CA ARG A 43 -6.10 55.74 -9.47
C ARG A 43 -7.39 55.96 -8.63
N ALA A 44 -7.17 55.93 -7.31
CA ALA A 44 -7.61 56.85 -6.25
C ALA A 44 -9.05 56.81 -5.67
N SER A 45 -9.10 56.71 -4.33
CA SER A 45 -10.21 56.91 -3.38
C SER A 45 -10.76 58.36 -3.35
N PRO A 46 -11.87 58.64 -2.63
CA PRO A 46 -11.75 58.99 -1.20
C PRO A 46 -12.92 58.59 -0.28
N ILE A 47 -12.68 58.85 1.01
CA ILE A 47 -13.44 58.68 2.26
C ILE A 47 -14.61 59.67 2.39
N LEU A 48 -15.68 59.32 3.14
CA LEU A 48 -16.34 60.13 4.21
C LEU A 48 -17.60 59.43 4.78
N SER A 49 -17.66 59.25 6.11
CA SER A 49 -18.65 59.83 7.06
C SER A 49 -20.02 59.10 7.11
N THR A 50 -20.69 58.76 8.23
CA THR A 50 -20.62 59.14 9.65
C THR A 50 -21.62 58.30 10.48
N ARG A 51 -21.33 58.17 11.80
CA ARG A 51 -22.23 58.16 12.98
C ARG A 51 -23.20 56.99 13.25
N GLU A 52 -22.98 56.27 14.36
CA GLU A 52 -23.66 56.37 15.69
C GLU A 52 -25.07 55.71 15.67
N ARG A 53 -25.54 54.88 16.62
CA ARG A 53 -25.43 55.00 18.08
C ARG A 53 -26.04 53.74 18.77
N TRP A 54 -25.32 53.29 19.80
CA TRP A 54 -25.79 52.90 21.14
C TRP A 54 -26.46 51.55 21.47
N ALA A 55 -26.01 51.07 22.63
CA ALA A 55 -26.25 49.83 23.32
C ALA A 55 -27.30 49.96 24.43
N GLY A 56 -27.75 48.84 24.99
CA GLY A 56 -28.52 48.82 26.23
C GLY A 56 -28.91 47.42 26.70
N ARG A 57 -28.08 46.85 27.58
CA ARG A 57 -28.32 45.63 28.37
C ARG A 57 -29.18 45.95 29.60
N LYS A 58 -30.08 45.05 30.01
CA LYS A 58 -30.49 44.89 31.41
C LYS A 58 -30.82 43.43 31.74
N GLU A 59 -30.19 42.93 32.80
CA GLU A 59 -30.52 41.70 33.52
C GLU A 59 -31.75 41.91 34.43
N SER A 60 -32.45 40.81 34.75
CA SER A 60 -33.02 40.62 36.08
C SER A 60 -33.18 39.13 36.42
N SER A 61 -32.80 38.80 37.64
CA SER A 61 -32.91 37.50 38.31
C SER A 61 -34.29 37.27 38.91
N MET A 62 -34.79 36.02 39.02
CA MET A 62 -35.18 35.42 40.31
C MET A 62 -35.63 33.95 40.21
N ARG A 63 -35.43 33.26 41.33
CA ARG A 63 -35.62 31.84 41.65
C ARG A 63 -37.10 31.40 41.70
N ARG A 64 -37.38 30.12 41.42
CA ARG A 64 -38.31 29.31 42.23
C ARG A 64 -38.25 27.80 41.92
N SER A 65 -38.11 27.03 42.99
CA SER A 65 -38.21 25.58 43.10
C SER A 65 -39.66 25.09 42.97
N TRP A 66 -39.89 23.92 42.36
CA TRP A 66 -41.03 23.07 42.71
C TRP A 66 -40.75 21.59 42.35
N ASN A 67 -40.71 20.73 43.36
CA ASN A 67 -40.82 19.27 43.23
C ASN A 67 -42.30 18.88 43.12
N TRP A 68 -42.64 18.02 42.16
CA TRP A 68 -43.77 17.09 42.26
C TRP A 68 -43.34 15.70 41.81
N SER A 69 -43.71 14.72 42.62
CA SER A 69 -43.33 13.31 42.57
C SER A 69 -44.22 12.48 41.64
N LEU A 70 -43.62 11.40 41.11
CA LEU A 70 -44.18 10.05 40.90
C LEU A 70 -45.46 9.88 40.07
N VAL A 71 -45.34 9.27 38.88
CA VAL A 71 -46.07 8.05 38.43
C VAL A 71 -45.26 7.38 37.30
N ALA A 72 -45.29 6.03 37.26
CA ALA A 72 -44.86 5.10 36.20
C ALA A 72 -43.49 4.43 36.38
N VAL A 73 -43.38 3.63 37.45
CA VAL A 73 -42.66 2.34 37.40
C VAL A 73 -43.50 1.40 36.52
N LEU A 74 -42.95 0.94 35.39
CA LEU A 74 -43.20 -0.35 34.73
C LEU A 74 -42.58 -0.33 33.32
N LEU A 75 -41.26 -0.56 33.19
CA LEU A 75 -40.58 -1.03 31.95
C LEU A 75 -39.05 -1.14 32.17
N THR A 76 -38.59 -2.02 33.06
CA THR A 76 -37.14 -2.24 33.26
C THR A 76 -36.70 -3.71 33.27
N VAL A 77 -37.40 -4.58 32.52
CA VAL A 77 -36.91 -5.96 32.27
C VAL A 77 -36.81 -6.30 30.77
N GLY A 78 -37.18 -5.38 29.86
CA GLY A 78 -37.17 -5.64 28.41
C GLY A 78 -36.06 -4.99 27.58
N ILE A 79 -35.08 -4.28 28.20
CA ILE A 79 -34.06 -3.47 27.46
C ILE A 79 -32.63 -3.83 27.88
N ALA A 80 -32.38 -5.07 28.31
CA ALA A 80 -31.01 -5.54 28.59
C ALA A 80 -30.56 -6.71 27.71
N LEU A 81 -31.44 -7.29 26.89
CA LEU A 81 -31.13 -8.47 26.06
C LEU A 81 -31.03 -8.17 24.54
N GLY A 82 -31.34 -6.94 24.10
CA GLY A 82 -31.27 -6.56 22.69
C GLY A 82 -29.97 -5.88 22.24
N LEU A 83 -29.12 -5.43 23.17
CA LEU A 83 -27.91 -4.66 22.87
C LEU A 83 -26.64 -5.52 22.76
N GLY A 84 -26.71 -6.81 23.11
CA GLY A 84 -25.56 -7.73 23.06
C GLY A 84 -25.44 -8.56 21.78
N VAL A 85 -26.53 -8.73 21.02
CA VAL A 85 -26.56 -9.66 19.88
C VAL A 85 -26.06 -8.98 18.59
N GLY A 86 -26.36 -7.69 18.40
CA GLY A 86 -25.94 -6.94 17.21
C GLY A 86 -24.45 -6.60 17.15
N SER A 87 -23.78 -6.45 18.30
CA SER A 87 -22.34 -6.20 18.36
C SER A 87 -21.51 -7.46 18.12
N LEU A 88 -21.96 -8.62 18.64
CA LEU A 88 -21.28 -9.91 18.42
C LEU A 88 -21.36 -10.37 16.96
N ASP A 89 -22.53 -10.26 16.31
CA ASP A 89 -22.71 -10.61 14.89
C ASP A 89 -21.93 -9.68 13.95
N ALA A 90 -21.79 -8.39 14.29
CA ALA A 90 -20.97 -7.45 13.53
C ALA A 90 -19.47 -7.70 13.74
N GLN A 91 -19.06 -8.07 14.96
CA GLN A 91 -17.67 -8.39 15.31
C GLN A 91 -17.20 -9.71 14.66
N GLN A 92 -18.10 -10.68 14.47
CA GLN A 92 -17.80 -11.94 13.77
C GLN A 92 -17.65 -11.77 12.25
N LYS A 93 -18.31 -10.79 11.63
CA LYS A 93 -18.28 -10.55 10.17
C LYS A 93 -16.96 -9.99 9.64
N ASN A 94 -16.14 -9.40 10.50
CA ASN A 94 -14.87 -8.77 10.14
C ASN A 94 -13.65 -9.51 10.72
N LEU A 95 -13.84 -10.70 11.28
CA LEU A 95 -12.82 -11.45 11.98
C LEU A 95 -12.25 -12.55 11.08
N LEU A 96 -10.95 -12.47 10.81
CA LEU A 96 -10.15 -13.54 10.24
C LEU A 96 -9.57 -14.36 11.39
N VAL A 97 -9.89 -15.65 11.43
CA VAL A 97 -9.29 -16.59 12.38
C VAL A 97 -8.12 -17.29 11.70
N SER A 98 -6.93 -17.20 12.30
CA SER A 98 -5.76 -17.99 11.92
C SER A 98 -5.70 -19.25 12.76
N LYS A 99 -5.93 -20.41 12.13
CA LYS A 99 -5.93 -21.72 12.81
C LYS A 99 -4.51 -22.26 12.93
N LYS A 100 -4.12 -22.77 14.10
CA LYS A 100 -2.84 -23.46 14.26
C LYS A 100 -2.79 -24.76 13.47
N VAL A 101 -1.70 -24.98 12.73
CA VAL A 101 -1.42 -26.21 11.99
C VAL A 101 -0.06 -26.78 12.39
N GLY A 102 0.09 -28.10 12.29
CA GLY A 102 1.33 -28.81 12.67
C GLY A 102 2.48 -28.68 11.67
N ALA A 103 2.19 -28.26 10.43
CA ALA A 103 3.18 -28.08 9.37
C ALA A 103 2.78 -26.91 8.45
N PRO A 104 3.75 -26.25 7.79
CA PRO A 104 3.47 -25.23 6.78
C PRO A 104 2.50 -25.75 5.68
N PRO A 105 1.48 -24.99 5.27
CA PRO A 105 0.69 -25.34 4.11
C PRO A 105 1.55 -25.27 2.83
N PRO A 106 1.22 -26.02 1.77
CA PRO A 106 1.84 -25.82 0.46
C PRO A 106 1.67 -24.38 -0.03
N MET A 107 2.71 -23.83 -0.67
CA MET A 107 2.66 -22.49 -1.29
C MET A 107 2.00 -22.52 -2.69
N ASP A 108 1.26 -23.58 -3.02
CA ASP A 108 0.52 -23.68 -4.27
C ASP A 108 -0.65 -22.68 -4.24
N PRO A 109 -0.77 -21.76 -5.23
CA PRO A 109 -1.80 -20.73 -5.24
C PRO A 109 -3.18 -21.29 -5.63
N ALA A 110 -3.72 -22.18 -4.80
CA ALA A 110 -4.99 -22.85 -5.00
C ALA A 110 -5.67 -23.19 -3.66
N MET A 111 -6.99 -23.35 -3.69
CA MET A 111 -7.74 -23.91 -2.57
C MET A 111 -7.47 -25.41 -2.45
N GLY A 112 -6.41 -25.78 -1.73
CA GLY A 112 -6.03 -27.16 -1.43
C GLY A 112 -6.55 -27.70 -0.10
N GLU A 113 -6.27 -28.97 0.20
CA GLU A 113 -6.68 -29.65 1.44
C GLU A 113 -6.27 -28.90 2.71
N ALA A 114 -5.06 -28.34 2.73
CA ALA A 114 -4.51 -27.62 3.89
C ALA A 114 -5.34 -26.39 4.32
N TRP A 115 -6.22 -25.89 3.45
CA TRP A 115 -7.03 -24.69 3.70
C TRP A 115 -8.49 -24.99 4.04
N LYS A 116 -8.96 -26.24 3.91
CA LYS A 116 -10.38 -26.59 4.07
C LYS A 116 -10.93 -26.32 5.46
N ASP A 117 -10.10 -26.51 6.48
CA ASP A 117 -10.46 -26.27 7.87
C ASP A 117 -10.27 -24.81 8.32
N ALA A 118 -9.62 -23.99 7.50
CA ALA A 118 -9.43 -22.57 7.80
C ALA A 118 -10.72 -21.82 7.47
N GLN A 119 -11.29 -21.14 8.47
CA GLN A 119 -12.53 -20.39 8.29
C GLN A 119 -12.31 -19.24 7.29
N PRO A 120 -13.13 -19.14 6.22
CA PRO A 120 -13.03 -18.03 5.29
C PRO A 120 -13.62 -16.75 5.89
N LEU A 121 -12.87 -15.65 5.80
CA LEU A 121 -13.41 -14.31 5.92
C LEU A 121 -13.67 -13.77 4.51
N THR A 122 -14.93 -13.45 4.19
CA THR A 122 -15.32 -12.90 2.89
C THR A 122 -15.89 -11.51 3.06
N PHE A 123 -15.39 -10.55 2.29
CA PHE A 123 -15.83 -9.16 2.34
C PHE A 123 -15.69 -8.48 0.97
N LYS A 124 -16.41 -7.38 0.79
CA LYS A 124 -16.38 -6.59 -0.43
C LYS A 124 -15.39 -5.44 -0.30
N VAL A 125 -14.57 -5.23 -1.33
CA VAL A 125 -13.73 -4.03 -1.48
C VAL A 125 -14.35 -3.09 -2.52
N LEU A 126 -14.24 -1.78 -2.31
CA LEU A 126 -15.00 -0.76 -3.04
C LEU A 126 -14.10 0.38 -3.56
N GLY A 127 -14.51 1.01 -4.66
CA GLY A 127 -13.92 2.24 -5.20
C GLY A 127 -12.77 2.05 -6.19
N GLY A 128 -12.50 0.82 -6.62
CA GLY A 128 -11.39 0.51 -7.52
C GLY A 128 -11.67 0.87 -8.97
N LYS A 129 -10.65 1.33 -9.68
CA LYS A 129 -10.70 1.50 -11.14
C LYS A 129 -10.61 0.14 -11.82
N ASN A 130 -11.18 0.05 -13.03
CA ASN A 130 -11.23 -1.12 -13.92
C ASN A 130 -12.04 -2.34 -13.42
N LEU A 131 -12.16 -2.51 -12.10
CA LEU A 131 -13.05 -3.52 -11.52
C LEU A 131 -14.51 -3.31 -11.95
N PRO A 132 -15.25 -4.37 -12.32
CA PRO A 132 -16.68 -4.29 -12.62
C PRO A 132 -17.47 -3.68 -11.44
N GLY A 133 -18.20 -2.60 -11.70
CA GLY A 133 -18.93 -1.85 -10.68
C GLY A 133 -18.02 -1.20 -9.62
N GLY A 134 -16.72 -1.07 -9.89
CA GLY A 134 -15.72 -0.51 -8.99
C GLY A 134 -15.49 -1.33 -7.73
N SER A 135 -15.79 -2.63 -7.75
CA SER A 135 -15.75 -3.47 -6.57
C SER A 135 -15.46 -4.93 -6.89
N THR A 136 -14.94 -5.66 -5.91
CA THR A 136 -14.83 -7.12 -5.99
C THR A 136 -14.98 -7.73 -4.61
N GLU A 137 -15.22 -9.03 -4.57
CA GLU A 137 -15.24 -9.81 -3.34
C GLU A 137 -13.86 -10.42 -3.10
N VAL A 138 -13.38 -10.30 -1.87
CA VAL A 138 -12.12 -10.90 -1.41
C VAL A 138 -12.48 -11.99 -0.40
N THR A 139 -11.93 -13.18 -0.58
CA THR A 139 -11.96 -14.25 0.41
C THR A 139 -10.56 -14.48 0.97
N LEU A 140 -10.42 -14.36 2.28
CA LEU A 140 -9.19 -14.63 3.03
C LEU A 140 -9.36 -15.91 3.85
N ARG A 141 -8.30 -16.70 3.92
CA ARG A 141 -8.10 -17.75 4.94
C ARG A 141 -6.73 -17.58 5.55
N SER A 142 -6.58 -17.96 6.81
CA SER A 142 -5.29 -17.93 7.48
C SER A 142 -5.07 -19.19 8.31
N VAL A 143 -3.82 -19.65 8.31
CA VAL A 143 -3.31 -20.67 9.23
C VAL A 143 -1.94 -20.20 9.73
N TYR A 144 -1.49 -20.76 10.85
CA TYR A 144 -0.15 -20.47 11.35
C TYR A 144 0.53 -21.70 11.96
N THR A 145 1.85 -21.67 11.96
CA THR A 145 2.73 -22.66 12.60
C THR A 145 3.38 -22.03 13.84
N GLY A 146 4.40 -22.66 14.43
CA GLY A 146 5.06 -22.11 15.61
C GLY A 146 5.66 -20.72 15.44
N ASP A 147 6.08 -20.35 14.22
CA ASP A 147 6.85 -19.13 13.96
C ASP A 147 6.38 -18.35 12.71
N THR A 148 5.42 -18.86 11.94
CA THR A 148 5.05 -18.32 10.63
C THR A 148 3.54 -18.30 10.45
N VAL A 149 3.00 -17.18 9.97
CA VAL A 149 1.61 -17.04 9.53
C VAL A 149 1.52 -17.14 8.02
N TYR A 150 0.47 -17.80 7.55
CA TYR A 150 0.18 -18.04 6.14
C TYR A 150 -1.22 -17.51 5.81
N PHE A 151 -1.36 -17.03 4.59
CA PHE A 151 -2.63 -16.52 4.06
C PHE A 151 -2.89 -17.11 2.68
N LEU A 152 -4.15 -17.50 2.44
CA LEU A 152 -4.69 -17.76 1.11
C LEU A 152 -5.70 -16.66 0.81
N VAL A 153 -5.50 -15.97 -0.30
CA VAL A 153 -6.34 -14.85 -0.73
C VAL A 153 -6.86 -15.11 -2.12
N GLN A 154 -8.16 -14.91 -2.31
CA GLN A 154 -8.80 -15.01 -3.61
C GLN A 154 -9.65 -13.77 -3.87
N TYR A 155 -9.53 -13.18 -5.06
CA TYR A 155 -10.41 -12.09 -5.48
C TYR A 155 -10.65 -12.12 -6.98
N LYS A 156 -11.84 -11.71 -7.39
CA LYS A 156 -12.19 -11.64 -8.81
C LYS A 156 -11.55 -10.42 -9.44
N ASP A 157 -10.89 -10.65 -10.56
CA ASP A 157 -10.29 -9.64 -11.43
C ASP A 157 -10.47 -10.13 -12.87
N PRO A 158 -11.31 -9.48 -13.70
CA PRO A 158 -11.57 -9.95 -15.05
C PRO A 158 -10.34 -9.88 -15.96
N THR A 159 -9.26 -9.20 -15.54
CA THR A 159 -8.04 -9.10 -16.33
C THR A 159 -6.85 -9.75 -15.61
N GLU A 160 -5.86 -10.16 -16.41
CA GLU A 160 -4.53 -10.56 -15.93
C GLU A 160 -3.54 -9.51 -16.45
N SER A 161 -3.34 -8.45 -15.66
CA SER A 161 -2.58 -7.28 -16.12
C SER A 161 -1.13 -7.35 -15.67
N PHE A 162 -0.25 -7.58 -16.65
CA PHE A 162 1.20 -7.51 -16.49
C PHE A 162 1.87 -6.42 -17.33
N ARG A 163 1.13 -5.76 -18.23
CA ARG A 163 1.70 -4.89 -19.28
C ARG A 163 2.06 -3.50 -18.73
N ARG A 164 2.97 -3.47 -17.75
CA ARG A 164 3.43 -2.30 -17.02
C ARG A 164 4.36 -1.45 -17.88
N GLY A 165 3.81 -0.43 -18.52
CA GLY A 165 4.52 0.59 -19.29
C GLY A 165 5.65 0.07 -20.19
N PRO A 166 5.43 -0.95 -21.04
CA PRO A 166 6.46 -1.46 -21.94
C PRO A 166 6.85 -0.42 -23.00
N TRP A 167 8.02 -0.60 -23.58
CA TRP A 167 8.46 0.14 -24.77
C TRP A 167 8.01 -0.59 -26.03
N VAL A 168 7.46 0.13 -27.01
CA VAL A 168 7.05 -0.40 -28.31
C VAL A 168 7.93 0.19 -29.40
N LYS A 169 8.47 -0.68 -30.25
CA LYS A 169 9.25 -0.29 -31.43
C LYS A 169 8.32 0.33 -32.47
N GLN A 170 8.64 1.53 -32.94
CA GLN A 170 7.87 2.25 -33.95
C GLN A 170 8.34 1.90 -35.37
N ALA A 171 7.51 2.21 -36.37
CA ALA A 171 7.82 1.96 -37.78
C ALA A 171 9.03 2.77 -38.29
N ASP A 172 9.29 3.94 -37.70
CA ASP A 172 10.45 4.79 -38.01
C ASP A 172 11.73 4.36 -37.28
N GLY A 173 11.69 3.25 -36.53
CA GLY A 173 12.81 2.75 -35.75
C GLY A 173 12.97 3.40 -34.38
N SER A 174 12.14 4.36 -33.98
CA SER A 174 12.17 4.92 -32.63
C SER A 174 11.51 3.98 -31.61
N TRP A 175 11.72 4.25 -30.32
CA TRP A 175 11.02 3.58 -29.22
C TRP A 175 10.04 4.51 -28.56
N GLN A 176 8.85 4.01 -28.23
CA GLN A 176 7.83 4.75 -27.49
C GLN A 176 7.38 3.94 -26.28
N GLN A 177 7.46 4.52 -25.09
CA GLN A 177 6.89 3.90 -23.90
C GLN A 177 5.37 4.02 -23.92
N LEU A 178 4.67 2.91 -23.72
CA LEU A 178 3.23 2.92 -23.55
C LEU A 178 2.84 3.60 -22.25
N LYS A 179 1.93 4.55 -22.36
CA LYS A 179 1.40 5.34 -21.26
C LYS A 179 -0.11 5.38 -21.38
N ASP A 180 -0.77 5.48 -20.24
CA ASP A 180 -2.19 5.77 -20.21
C ASP A 180 -2.42 7.21 -20.71
N PRO A 181 -3.14 7.42 -21.83
CA PRO A 181 -3.39 8.76 -22.35
C PRO A 181 -4.22 9.63 -21.39
N ASP A 182 -4.95 9.01 -20.44
CA ASP A 182 -5.75 9.71 -19.45
C ASP A 182 -4.97 10.00 -18.15
N ASP A 183 -3.71 9.55 -18.04
CA ASP A 183 -2.87 9.81 -16.86
C ASP A 183 -2.44 11.28 -16.80
N LYS A 184 -2.98 11.99 -15.81
CA LYS A 184 -2.69 13.41 -15.52
C LYS A 184 -1.67 13.61 -14.40
N GLY A 185 -0.89 12.57 -14.06
CA GLY A 185 0.18 12.63 -13.07
C GLY A 185 0.11 11.49 -12.06
N GLY A 186 0.67 10.33 -12.42
CA GLY A 186 0.86 9.19 -11.52
C GLY A 186 -0.40 8.36 -11.28
N ASP A 187 -1.34 8.38 -12.22
CA ASP A 187 -2.63 7.70 -12.19
C ASP A 187 -2.83 6.82 -13.43
N ASN A 188 -1.79 6.08 -13.85
CA ASN A 188 -1.89 5.14 -14.96
C ASN A 188 -2.82 3.97 -14.60
N ASN A 189 -3.87 3.78 -15.39
CA ASN A 189 -4.85 2.72 -15.21
C ASN A 189 -5.05 1.85 -16.48
N LYS A 190 -4.05 1.85 -17.39
CA LYS A 190 -4.13 1.13 -18.68
C LYS A 190 -2.94 0.24 -18.96
N TYR A 191 -1.73 0.74 -18.70
CA TYR A 191 -0.48 -0.01 -18.90
C TYR A 191 0.23 -0.12 -17.56
N TYR A 192 -0.40 -0.83 -16.62
CA TYR A 192 0.10 -1.02 -15.28
C TYR A 192 0.11 -2.52 -14.95
N GLU A 193 -0.14 -2.85 -13.69
CA GLU A 193 -0.12 -4.21 -13.16
C GLU A 193 -1.24 -4.40 -12.12
N ASP A 194 -1.66 -5.64 -11.95
CA ASP A 194 -2.54 -6.03 -10.84
C ASP A 194 -1.78 -6.04 -9.53
N LYS A 195 -2.47 -5.65 -8.45
CA LYS A 195 -1.86 -5.54 -7.12
C LYS A 195 -2.85 -5.86 -6.03
N MET A 196 -2.29 -6.16 -4.86
CA MET A 196 -3.02 -6.34 -3.61
C MET A 196 -2.18 -5.76 -2.48
N ALA A 197 -2.83 -5.14 -1.50
CA ALA A 197 -2.16 -4.68 -0.31
C ALA A 197 -2.92 -5.08 0.96
N MET A 198 -2.18 -5.43 2.00
CA MET A 198 -2.66 -5.46 3.37
C MET A 198 -1.98 -4.35 4.14
N ILE A 199 -2.72 -3.69 5.04
CA ILE A 199 -2.13 -2.73 5.97
C ILE A 199 -2.55 -3.09 7.39
N TRP A 200 -1.59 -3.19 8.30
CA TRP A 200 -1.73 -3.61 9.69
C TRP A 200 -1.47 -2.44 10.63
N ASN A 201 -2.29 -2.30 11.65
CA ASN A 201 -2.02 -1.31 12.70
C ASN A 201 -0.87 -1.79 13.60
N ILE A 202 0.08 -0.89 13.88
CA ILE A 202 1.08 -1.10 14.93
C ILE A 202 0.72 -0.25 16.15
N SER A 203 0.47 1.05 15.96
CA SER A 203 0.34 1.98 17.08
C SER A 203 -0.62 3.15 16.87
N SER A 204 -1.54 3.10 15.89
CA SER A 204 -2.52 4.17 15.66
C SER A 204 -3.90 3.84 16.26
N PRO A 205 -4.36 4.55 17.31
CA PRO A 205 -5.73 4.41 17.82
C PRO A 205 -6.80 4.78 16.80
N ALA A 206 -6.50 5.73 15.90
CA ALA A 206 -7.41 6.11 14.83
C ALA A 206 -7.60 4.96 13.83
N PHE A 207 -6.54 4.23 13.51
CA PHE A 207 -6.62 3.03 12.68
C PHE A 207 -7.41 1.92 13.38
N GLU A 208 -7.20 1.69 14.68
CA GLU A 208 -7.98 0.69 15.43
C GLU A 208 -9.50 0.89 15.28
N ALA A 209 -9.95 2.15 15.23
CA ALA A 209 -11.35 2.51 15.13
C ALA A 209 -11.88 2.59 13.69
N ARG A 210 -11.07 3.04 12.72
CA ARG A 210 -11.53 3.38 11.35
C ARG A 210 -10.80 2.65 10.23
N GLY A 211 -9.81 1.83 10.56
CA GLY A 211 -9.05 1.03 9.61
C GLY A 211 -8.22 1.91 8.69
N CYS A 212 -8.07 1.49 7.43
CA CYS A 212 -7.23 2.20 6.46
C CYS A 212 -7.69 3.64 6.17
N MET A 213 -8.97 3.96 6.43
CA MET A 213 -9.54 5.31 6.29
C MET A 213 -8.97 6.31 7.29
N ALA A 214 -8.42 5.84 8.41
CA ALA A 214 -7.74 6.70 9.38
C ALA A 214 -6.53 7.42 8.79
N ALA A 215 -5.96 6.84 7.72
CA ALA A 215 -4.72 7.29 7.13
C ALA A 215 -4.88 7.87 5.72
N CYS A 216 -6.10 7.99 5.20
CA CYS A 216 -6.38 8.47 3.84
C CYS A 216 -6.71 9.95 3.85
N HIS A 217 -5.99 10.76 3.06
CA HIS A 217 -6.16 12.22 2.99
C HIS A 217 -6.33 12.67 1.54
N THR A 218 -7.55 13.05 1.17
CA THR A 218 -7.90 13.52 -0.18
C THR A 218 -7.71 15.02 -0.33
N GLY A 219 -7.47 15.51 -1.55
CA GLY A 219 -7.44 16.96 -1.84
C GLY A 219 -6.07 17.63 -1.75
N GLU A 220 -5.01 16.88 -1.45
CA GLU A 220 -3.64 17.38 -1.30
C GLU A 220 -2.83 17.33 -2.61
N GLY A 221 -3.44 17.74 -3.72
CA GLY A 221 -2.75 17.84 -5.02
C GLY A 221 -2.45 16.51 -5.73
N LYS A 222 -2.82 15.36 -5.15
CA LYS A 222 -2.84 14.05 -5.84
C LYS A 222 -4.26 13.61 -6.19
N PRO A 223 -4.51 13.05 -7.40
CA PRO A 223 -5.85 12.62 -7.83
C PRO A 223 -6.55 11.62 -6.89
N PHE A 224 -5.77 10.79 -6.18
CA PHE A 224 -6.27 9.76 -5.26
C PHE A 224 -5.78 9.95 -3.82
N GLY A 225 -5.37 11.18 -3.48
CA GLY A 225 -4.92 11.55 -2.13
C GLY A 225 -3.55 11.03 -1.72
N ASN A 226 -3.19 11.31 -0.48
CA ASN A 226 -1.99 10.83 0.19
C ASN A 226 -2.34 9.91 1.35
N LYS A 227 -1.34 9.15 1.80
CA LYS A 227 -1.47 8.27 2.96
C LYS A 227 -0.47 8.68 4.04
N TYR A 228 -0.97 8.94 5.25
CA TYR A 228 -0.17 9.16 6.46
C TYR A 228 -1.03 9.05 7.71
N LEU A 229 -0.42 8.68 8.83
CA LEU A 229 -1.10 8.53 10.11
C LEU A 229 -1.34 9.87 10.81
N PRO A 230 -2.40 9.99 11.64
CA PRO A 230 -2.74 11.25 12.29
C PRO A 230 -1.65 11.82 13.20
N ASN A 231 -0.96 11.00 14.00
CA ASN A 231 -0.08 11.51 15.05
C ASN A 231 1.38 11.06 14.92
N PRO A 232 2.37 11.92 15.25
CA PRO A 232 3.77 11.51 15.34
C PRO A 232 3.98 10.29 16.24
N GLY A 233 4.87 9.39 15.84
CA GLY A 233 5.13 8.14 16.57
C GLY A 233 4.16 7.00 16.26
N GLU A 234 3.04 7.27 15.58
CA GLU A 234 2.18 6.21 15.06
C GLU A 234 2.83 5.50 13.88
N ARG A 235 2.60 4.18 13.79
CA ARG A 235 3.06 3.33 12.69
C ARG A 235 1.98 2.35 12.25
N ALA A 236 2.03 2.02 10.97
CA ALA A 236 1.32 0.90 10.38
C ALA A 236 2.23 0.19 9.38
N ASP A 237 2.06 -1.12 9.25
CA ASP A 237 2.82 -2.01 8.38
C ASP A 237 2.00 -2.27 7.11
N ILE A 238 2.61 -2.24 5.93
CA ILE A 238 2.00 -2.37 4.62
C ILE A 238 2.70 -3.46 3.81
N TRP A 239 2.00 -4.56 3.61
CA TRP A 239 2.41 -5.62 2.69
C TRP A 239 1.80 -5.32 1.32
N HIS A 240 2.61 -5.00 0.31
CA HIS A 240 2.11 -4.62 -1.01
C HIS A 240 2.62 -5.51 -2.14
N TRP A 241 1.80 -6.49 -2.52
CA TRP A 241 2.04 -7.34 -3.68
C TRP A 241 1.78 -6.60 -4.98
N LYS A 242 2.73 -6.74 -5.90
CA LYS A 242 2.70 -6.12 -7.22
C LYS A 242 3.03 -7.19 -8.25
N SER A 243 2.05 -7.58 -9.07
CA SER A 243 2.13 -8.81 -9.87
C SER A 243 3.39 -8.86 -10.75
N VAL A 244 3.82 -7.71 -11.27
CA VAL A 244 5.02 -7.57 -12.10
C VAL A 244 6.24 -7.22 -11.26
N ARG A 245 6.16 -6.23 -10.37
CA ARG A 245 7.34 -5.71 -9.67
C ARG A 245 7.89 -6.61 -8.56
N THR A 246 7.04 -7.39 -7.91
CA THR A 246 7.44 -8.21 -6.76
C THR A 246 6.91 -9.65 -6.83
N GLY A 247 5.70 -9.85 -7.38
CA GLY A 247 5.12 -11.17 -7.60
C GLY A 247 5.97 -12.03 -8.55
N SER A 248 6.55 -11.41 -9.58
CA SER A 248 7.47 -12.06 -10.54
C SER A 248 8.74 -12.64 -9.89
N VAL A 249 9.14 -12.12 -8.72
CA VAL A 249 10.27 -12.60 -7.92
C VAL A 249 9.84 -13.26 -6.61
N GLY A 250 8.54 -13.55 -6.46
CA GLY A 250 7.99 -14.32 -5.34
C GLY A 250 7.91 -13.57 -4.01
N GLN A 251 7.77 -12.24 -4.03
CA GLN A 251 7.71 -11.42 -2.81
C GLN A 251 6.54 -10.41 -2.80
N PHE A 252 6.12 -10.03 -1.60
CA PHE A 252 5.48 -8.72 -1.39
C PHE A 252 6.57 -7.65 -1.24
N ASP A 253 6.20 -6.39 -1.48
CA ASP A 253 7.01 -5.25 -1.07
C ASP A 253 6.66 -4.90 0.38
N ASP A 254 7.60 -5.09 1.31
CA ASP A 254 7.39 -4.69 2.70
C ASP A 254 7.65 -3.20 2.89
N GLN A 255 6.68 -2.54 3.51
CA GLN A 255 6.60 -1.09 3.55
C GLN A 255 5.92 -0.66 4.84
N TYR A 256 6.22 0.52 5.34
CA TYR A 256 5.50 1.08 6.48
C TYR A 256 4.85 2.44 6.18
N LEU A 257 4.01 2.85 7.11
CA LEU A 257 3.34 4.13 7.14
C LEU A 257 3.66 4.87 8.44
N ASP A 258 4.03 6.13 8.33
CA ASP A 258 4.18 7.04 9.46
C ASP A 258 3.30 8.29 9.30
N ALA A 259 3.50 9.27 10.19
CA ALA A 259 2.73 10.52 10.22
C ALA A 259 3.32 11.65 9.38
N THR A 260 4.33 11.40 8.54
CA THR A 260 4.94 12.41 7.67
C THR A 260 3.87 13.02 6.77
N ARG A 261 3.67 14.34 6.88
CA ARG A 261 2.68 15.07 6.07
C ARG A 261 3.14 15.18 4.63
N TYR A 262 2.17 15.29 3.74
CA TYR A 262 2.46 15.59 2.34
C TYR A 262 3.08 16.98 2.21
N ASP A 263 4.18 17.02 1.46
CA ASP A 263 4.81 18.23 0.98
C ASP A 263 5.36 17.90 -0.41
N LYS A 264 4.95 18.65 -1.44
CA LYS A 264 5.29 18.30 -2.83
C LYS A 264 6.80 18.21 -3.08
N ASP A 265 7.60 18.97 -2.35
CA ASP A 265 9.04 19.09 -2.60
C ASP A 265 9.87 18.28 -1.61
N LYS A 266 9.40 18.15 -0.36
CA LYS A 266 10.16 17.51 0.74
C LYS A 266 9.67 16.10 1.05
N ALA A 267 8.38 15.85 0.88
CA ALA A 267 7.74 14.59 1.23
C ALA A 267 6.61 14.24 0.25
N PRO A 268 6.92 14.05 -1.06
CA PRO A 268 5.91 13.82 -2.07
C PRO A 268 5.14 12.51 -1.84
N GLU A 269 5.73 11.53 -1.16
CA GLU A 269 5.07 10.26 -0.80
C GLU A 269 4.40 10.30 0.60
N ALA A 270 4.41 11.47 1.24
CA ALA A 270 3.91 11.68 2.59
C ALA A 270 4.44 10.61 3.56
N GLY A 271 3.53 9.93 4.26
CA GLY A 271 3.85 8.93 5.27
C GLY A 271 4.20 7.56 4.72
N ARG A 272 4.01 7.29 3.43
CA ARG A 272 4.33 5.98 2.86
C ARG A 272 5.83 5.85 2.67
N LYS A 273 6.42 4.81 3.24
CA LYS A 273 7.87 4.51 3.17
C LYS A 273 8.09 3.10 2.68
N SER A 274 9.35 2.71 2.56
CA SER A 274 9.74 1.31 2.32
C SER A 274 10.61 0.85 3.47
N ASP A 275 10.53 -0.43 3.78
CA ASP A 275 11.36 -1.01 4.82
C ASP A 275 12.83 -1.02 4.38
N PRO A 276 13.77 -1.04 5.33
CA PRO A 276 15.18 -1.15 5.02
C PRO A 276 15.45 -2.38 4.15
N LYS A 277 16.25 -2.19 3.10
CA LYS A 277 16.76 -3.30 2.27
C LYS A 277 18.27 -3.29 2.25
N THR A 278 18.85 -4.46 2.10
CA THR A 278 20.30 -4.63 1.87
C THR A 278 20.64 -4.86 0.39
N GLY A 279 19.63 -5.03 -0.47
CA GLY A 279 19.82 -5.33 -1.87
C GLY A 279 18.50 -5.51 -2.64
N GLY A 280 18.62 -5.63 -3.97
CA GLY A 280 17.52 -5.93 -4.88
C GLY A 280 16.47 -4.82 -5.07
N GLY A 281 15.28 -5.23 -5.51
CA GLY A 281 14.15 -4.36 -5.84
C GLY A 281 13.96 -4.15 -7.33
N TYR A 282 13.28 -3.06 -7.69
CA TYR A 282 12.89 -2.79 -9.07
C TYR A 282 13.32 -1.40 -9.53
N ALA A 283 13.57 -1.27 -10.83
CA ALA A 283 13.97 -0.03 -11.50
C ALA A 283 13.39 0.04 -12.91
N ASP A 284 13.13 1.25 -13.41
CA ASP A 284 12.64 1.44 -14.77
C ASP A 284 13.71 1.02 -15.79
N ASN A 285 13.29 0.30 -16.83
CA ASN A 285 14.15 -0.05 -17.95
C ASN A 285 14.16 1.11 -18.95
N VAL A 286 15.06 2.07 -18.76
CA VAL A 286 15.18 3.26 -19.60
C VAL A 286 16.64 3.55 -19.92
N GLY A 287 16.91 3.92 -21.17
CA GLY A 287 18.20 4.38 -21.65
C GLY A 287 18.61 5.70 -21.03
N ASP A 288 19.92 5.98 -21.06
CA ASP A 288 20.47 7.17 -20.41
C ASP A 288 19.96 8.47 -21.07
N ASP A 289 19.61 8.42 -22.36
CA ASP A 289 18.98 9.50 -23.13
C ASP A 289 17.46 9.62 -22.95
N LYS A 290 16.85 8.67 -22.21
CA LYS A 290 15.40 8.55 -21.96
C LYS A 290 14.54 8.34 -23.22
N LYS A 291 15.13 7.89 -24.34
CA LYS A 291 14.41 7.72 -25.61
C LYS A 291 14.05 6.27 -25.93
N GLY A 292 14.45 5.30 -25.10
CA GLY A 292 14.15 3.89 -25.31
C GLY A 292 14.52 3.00 -24.12
N PRO A 293 14.33 1.68 -24.23
CA PRO A 293 14.80 0.73 -23.23
C PRO A 293 16.32 0.60 -23.28
N LYS A 294 16.94 0.27 -22.15
CA LYS A 294 18.38 0.00 -22.05
C LYS A 294 18.71 -1.49 -22.16
N TRP A 295 17.82 -2.31 -21.61
CA TRP A 295 18.00 -3.73 -21.45
C TRP A 295 16.90 -4.51 -22.15
N ALA A 296 17.20 -5.76 -22.47
CA ALA A 296 16.29 -6.72 -23.09
C ALA A 296 16.19 -8.01 -22.26
N LEU A 297 15.17 -8.80 -22.59
CA LEU A 297 15.04 -10.18 -22.12
C LEU A 297 16.19 -11.05 -22.65
N PRO A 298 16.53 -12.16 -21.96
CA PRO A 298 17.52 -13.13 -22.43
C PRO A 298 17.33 -13.53 -23.90
N GLY A 299 18.36 -13.31 -24.70
CA GLY A 299 18.34 -13.58 -26.14
C GLY A 299 17.69 -12.48 -26.98
N ASN A 300 17.50 -11.26 -26.43
CA ASN A 300 16.89 -10.12 -27.12
C ASN A 300 15.50 -10.43 -27.70
N LYS A 301 14.68 -11.16 -26.92
CA LYS A 301 13.32 -11.52 -27.30
C LYS A 301 12.35 -10.37 -26.98
N PRO A 302 11.29 -10.16 -27.79
CA PRO A 302 10.17 -9.32 -27.40
C PRO A 302 9.43 -9.86 -26.17
N ALA A 303 8.79 -8.97 -25.40
CA ALA A 303 7.83 -9.33 -24.37
C ALA A 303 6.65 -10.11 -24.98
N PRO A 304 6.01 -11.04 -24.23
CA PRO A 304 6.16 -11.33 -22.80
C PRO A 304 7.40 -12.17 -22.41
N PRO A 305 7.78 -12.21 -21.10
CA PRO A 305 7.15 -11.54 -19.96
C PRO A 305 7.35 -10.02 -19.97
N TYR A 306 6.65 -9.31 -19.09
CA TYR A 306 6.66 -7.83 -19.01
C TYR A 306 7.56 -7.27 -17.90
N TRP A 307 8.55 -8.06 -17.49
CA TRP A 307 9.63 -7.69 -16.57
C TRP A 307 10.93 -8.34 -17.03
N ILE A 308 12.07 -7.75 -16.66
CA ILE A 308 13.40 -8.35 -16.86
C ILE A 308 13.98 -8.67 -15.49
N VAL A 309 14.37 -9.93 -15.25
CA VAL A 309 15.11 -10.27 -14.02
C VAL A 309 16.51 -9.67 -14.13
N ASP A 310 16.95 -8.93 -13.12
CA ASP A 310 18.19 -8.15 -13.14
C ASP A 310 19.43 -9.00 -13.46
N ALA A 311 19.48 -10.22 -12.91
CA ALA A 311 20.56 -11.18 -13.13
C ALA A 311 20.59 -11.77 -14.56
N GLU A 312 19.49 -11.63 -15.31
CA GLU A 312 19.31 -12.22 -16.64
C GLU A 312 19.30 -11.17 -17.76
N LYS A 313 19.34 -9.88 -17.41
CA LYS A 313 19.24 -8.79 -18.39
C LYS A 313 20.40 -8.82 -19.38
N THR A 314 20.08 -8.60 -20.65
CA THR A 314 21.10 -8.43 -21.70
C THR A 314 21.03 -7.01 -22.26
N PRO A 315 22.15 -6.42 -22.74
CA PRO A 315 22.09 -5.18 -23.50
C PRO A 315 21.10 -5.30 -24.65
N LEU A 316 20.32 -4.25 -24.89
CA LEU A 316 19.40 -4.19 -26.01
C LEU A 316 20.18 -4.22 -27.34
N ASP A 317 19.88 -5.20 -28.18
CA ASP A 317 20.25 -5.26 -29.60
C ASP A 317 19.04 -4.85 -30.43
N ASP A 318 19.00 -3.57 -30.79
CA ASP A 318 17.89 -2.94 -31.51
C ASP A 318 17.58 -3.60 -32.86
N SER A 319 18.59 -4.21 -33.50
CA SER A 319 18.44 -4.89 -34.79
C SER A 319 17.55 -6.14 -34.74
N LYS A 320 17.27 -6.65 -33.54
CA LYS A 320 16.42 -7.84 -33.31
C LYS A 320 14.93 -7.51 -33.26
N TYR A 321 14.58 -6.22 -33.21
CA TYR A 321 13.22 -5.76 -33.00
C TYR A 321 12.63 -5.17 -34.28
N LYS A 322 11.40 -5.53 -34.60
CA LYS A 322 10.59 -4.92 -35.67
C LYS A 322 9.48 -4.05 -35.07
N ALA A 323 8.90 -3.18 -35.89
CA ALA A 323 7.78 -2.34 -35.49
C ALA A 323 6.65 -3.17 -34.85
N GLY A 324 6.15 -2.70 -33.71
CA GLY A 324 5.14 -3.39 -32.90
C GLY A 324 5.72 -4.32 -31.83
N ASP A 325 7.00 -4.69 -31.89
CA ASP A 325 7.61 -5.49 -30.82
C ASP A 325 7.72 -4.68 -29.52
N GLU A 326 7.58 -5.39 -28.40
CA GLU A 326 7.60 -4.80 -27.07
C GLU A 326 8.82 -5.22 -26.25
N VAL A 327 9.31 -4.31 -25.41
CA VAL A 327 10.35 -4.56 -24.41
C VAL A 327 9.80 -4.19 -23.04
N PRO A 328 10.04 -5.01 -21.99
CA PRO A 328 9.60 -4.69 -20.63
C PRO A 328 10.06 -3.32 -20.15
N GLY A 329 9.16 -2.59 -19.49
CA GLY A 329 9.46 -1.28 -18.92
C GLY A 329 10.15 -1.33 -17.55
N ILE A 330 10.35 -2.51 -16.99
CA ILE A 330 10.82 -2.67 -15.60
C ILE A 330 11.84 -3.81 -15.47
N ILE A 331 12.83 -3.57 -14.62
CA ILE A 331 13.82 -4.54 -14.16
C ILE A 331 13.48 -4.92 -12.72
N VAL A 332 13.58 -6.21 -12.37
CA VAL A 332 13.20 -6.74 -11.05
C VAL A 332 14.29 -7.63 -10.47
N ALA A 333 14.46 -7.57 -9.16
CA ALA A 333 15.30 -8.45 -8.36
C ALA A 333 14.64 -8.66 -7.00
N PRO A 334 14.77 -9.85 -6.38
CA PRO A 334 14.25 -10.07 -5.04
C PRO A 334 14.91 -9.11 -4.05
N PHE A 335 14.12 -8.53 -3.16
CA PHE A 335 14.63 -7.75 -2.03
C PHE A 335 15.37 -8.66 -1.05
N THR A 336 16.41 -8.12 -0.43
CA THR A 336 17.09 -8.74 0.71
C THR A 336 17.01 -7.86 1.95
N GLY A 337 17.05 -8.47 3.13
CA GLY A 337 16.80 -7.79 4.39
C GLY A 337 15.30 -7.66 4.68
N ASP A 338 14.97 -6.75 5.59
CA ASP A 338 13.63 -6.53 6.16
C ASP A 338 12.55 -6.46 5.07
N ARG A 339 12.78 -5.62 4.06
CA ARG A 339 11.87 -5.41 2.92
C ARG A 339 11.46 -6.66 2.13
N GLY A 340 12.23 -7.75 2.23
CA GLY A 340 12.04 -8.99 1.49
C GLY A 340 11.43 -10.15 2.28
N ASP A 341 10.98 -9.93 3.51
CA ASP A 341 10.62 -11.00 4.46
C ASP A 341 9.24 -11.65 4.23
N ILE A 342 8.49 -11.20 3.21
CA ILE A 342 7.18 -11.74 2.86
C ILE A 342 7.24 -12.47 1.53
N SER A 343 7.15 -13.80 1.59
CA SER A 343 7.15 -14.67 0.42
C SER A 343 5.74 -14.87 -0.15
N VAL A 344 5.61 -15.00 -1.48
CA VAL A 344 4.32 -15.23 -2.15
C VAL A 344 4.45 -16.10 -3.40
N LYS A 345 3.40 -16.88 -3.65
CA LYS A 345 3.07 -17.44 -4.95
C LYS A 345 1.68 -16.98 -5.35
N SER A 346 1.50 -16.71 -6.63
CA SER A 346 0.25 -16.20 -7.18
C SER A 346 -0.07 -16.88 -8.50
N ALA A 347 -1.35 -17.11 -8.76
CA ALA A 347 -1.85 -17.54 -10.05
C ALA A 347 -3.14 -16.80 -10.37
N TRP A 348 -3.30 -16.42 -11.63
CA TRP A 348 -4.57 -15.98 -12.17
C TRP A 348 -5.19 -17.13 -12.96
N LYS A 349 -6.47 -17.40 -12.71
CA LYS A 349 -7.24 -18.39 -13.47
C LYS A 349 -8.69 -17.95 -13.57
N GLU A 350 -9.22 -17.92 -14.79
CA GLU A 350 -10.65 -17.71 -15.07
C GLU A 350 -11.22 -16.47 -14.35
N GLY A 351 -10.53 -15.34 -14.44
CA GLY A 351 -11.01 -14.08 -13.84
C GLY A 351 -10.80 -13.98 -12.33
N THR A 352 -9.91 -14.79 -11.75
CA THR A 352 -9.65 -14.83 -10.31
C THR A 352 -8.16 -14.89 -10.04
N TRP A 353 -7.66 -13.95 -9.24
CA TRP A 353 -6.36 -14.03 -8.60
C TRP A 353 -6.44 -14.92 -7.37
N THR A 354 -5.51 -15.86 -7.24
CA THR A 354 -5.25 -16.62 -6.01
C THR A 354 -3.81 -16.39 -5.57
N LEU A 355 -3.61 -15.94 -4.33
CA LEU A 355 -2.30 -15.71 -3.73
C LEU A 355 -2.17 -16.58 -2.48
N VAL A 356 -1.01 -17.23 -2.33
CA VAL A 356 -0.58 -17.83 -1.07
C VAL A 356 0.71 -17.15 -0.63
N PHE A 357 0.71 -16.58 0.57
CA PHE A 357 1.88 -15.88 1.11
C PHE A 357 2.12 -16.20 2.58
N ALA A 358 3.38 -16.01 2.98
CA ALA A 358 3.87 -16.33 4.31
C ALA A 358 4.84 -15.28 4.82
N ARG A 359 4.75 -15.01 6.13
CA ARG A 359 5.66 -14.15 6.89
C ARG A 359 5.84 -14.74 8.28
N ARG A 360 7.02 -14.56 8.88
CA ARG A 360 7.22 -14.89 10.29
C ARG A 360 6.21 -14.15 11.16
N LEU A 361 5.82 -14.73 12.29
CA LEU A 361 4.95 -14.11 13.28
C LEU A 361 5.65 -12.90 13.93
N VAL A 362 6.94 -13.06 14.22
CA VAL A 362 7.80 -12.04 14.84
C VAL A 362 9.05 -11.89 13.99
N THR A 363 9.28 -10.70 13.43
CA THR A 363 10.47 -10.38 12.62
C THR A 363 11.55 -9.69 13.43
N GLY A 364 11.15 -8.97 14.48
CA GLY A 364 12.04 -8.10 15.24
C GLY A 364 12.29 -6.74 14.57
N SER A 365 11.64 -6.45 13.43
CA SER A 365 11.65 -5.12 12.84
C SER A 365 10.72 -4.17 13.59
N ASP A 366 11.17 -2.93 13.80
CA ASP A 366 10.32 -1.87 14.35
C ASP A 366 9.27 -1.41 13.33
N PHE A 367 9.44 -1.75 12.04
CA PHE A 367 8.55 -1.32 10.96
C PHE A 367 7.35 -2.24 10.77
N ASP A 368 7.42 -3.46 11.27
CA ASP A 368 6.40 -4.47 11.07
C ASP A 368 5.47 -4.68 12.26
N VAL A 369 4.28 -5.22 11.98
CA VAL A 369 3.43 -5.80 13.03
C VAL A 369 4.08 -7.04 13.64
N GLN A 370 4.06 -7.13 14.97
CA GLN A 370 4.58 -8.29 15.70
C GLN A 370 3.41 -9.13 16.23
N PHE A 371 3.20 -10.32 15.66
CA PHE A 371 2.18 -11.28 16.06
C PHE A 371 2.65 -12.12 17.26
N ASN A 372 3.07 -11.44 18.33
CA ASN A 372 3.65 -12.04 19.53
C ASN A 372 2.64 -12.26 20.67
N ASP A 373 1.39 -11.82 20.53
CA ASP A 373 0.32 -12.03 21.50
C ASP A 373 -0.87 -12.74 20.82
N MET A 374 -0.96 -14.05 21.04
CA MET A 374 -2.01 -14.89 20.45
C MET A 374 -3.42 -14.58 20.98
N LYS A 375 -3.53 -13.82 22.08
CA LYS A 375 -4.82 -13.40 22.65
C LYS A 375 -5.29 -12.06 22.09
N LYS A 376 -4.43 -11.33 21.39
CA LYS A 376 -4.72 -10.02 20.82
C LYS A 376 -5.40 -10.17 19.46
N GLU A 377 -6.35 -9.28 19.20
CA GLU A 377 -6.85 -9.03 17.84
C GLU A 377 -5.98 -7.97 17.15
N TYR A 378 -5.58 -8.23 15.92
CA TYR A 378 -4.73 -7.34 15.12
C TYR A 378 -5.56 -6.65 14.05
N ALA A 379 -5.63 -5.32 14.08
CA ALA A 379 -6.38 -4.54 13.10
C ALA A 379 -5.69 -4.47 11.74
N PHE A 380 -6.45 -4.68 10.68
CA PHE A 380 -5.95 -4.54 9.32
C PHE A 380 -7.00 -4.04 8.33
N GLY A 381 -6.54 -3.69 7.14
CA GLY A 381 -7.37 -3.42 5.97
C GLY A 381 -6.75 -4.04 4.71
N VAL A 382 -7.58 -4.22 3.69
CA VAL A 382 -7.18 -4.83 2.42
C VAL A 382 -7.52 -3.92 1.25
N ALA A 383 -6.66 -3.89 0.25
CA ALA A 383 -6.89 -3.22 -1.02
C ALA A 383 -6.51 -4.12 -2.20
N VAL A 384 -7.20 -3.96 -3.33
CA VAL A 384 -6.87 -4.63 -4.60
C VAL A 384 -6.92 -3.62 -5.75
N PHE A 385 -6.13 -3.89 -6.78
CA PHE A 385 -5.94 -3.01 -7.93
C PHE A 385 -6.04 -3.87 -9.19
N ASP A 386 -6.96 -3.54 -10.09
CA ASP A 386 -7.09 -4.09 -11.44
C ASP A 386 -6.43 -3.10 -12.40
N ASN A 387 -5.24 -3.45 -12.90
CA ASN A 387 -4.46 -2.65 -13.83
C ASN A 387 -4.33 -1.15 -13.44
N ALA A 388 -4.16 -0.83 -12.16
CA ALA A 388 -4.30 0.53 -11.63
C ALA A 388 -3.10 0.98 -10.77
N GLN A 389 -2.57 2.18 -11.04
CA GLN A 389 -1.44 2.72 -10.31
C GLN A 389 -1.79 3.11 -8.87
N VAL A 390 -2.85 3.90 -8.67
CA VAL A 390 -3.26 4.37 -7.34
C VAL A 390 -4.72 4.07 -6.99
N ARG A 391 -5.62 3.93 -7.97
CA ARG A 391 -7.07 3.79 -7.78
C ARG A 391 -7.51 2.37 -7.38
N HIS A 392 -7.16 1.97 -6.17
CA HIS A 392 -7.55 0.68 -5.59
C HIS A 392 -8.99 0.65 -5.09
N ALA A 393 -9.57 -0.54 -5.09
CA ALA A 393 -10.68 -0.86 -4.22
C ALA A 393 -10.15 -1.17 -2.81
N TYR A 394 -10.86 -0.76 -1.76
CA TYR A 394 -10.47 -0.98 -0.37
C TYR A 394 -11.59 -1.59 0.47
N SER A 395 -11.22 -2.31 1.54
CA SER A 395 -12.16 -2.84 2.53
C SER A 395 -12.76 -1.70 3.36
N PRO A 396 -14.08 -1.54 3.43
CA PRO A 396 -14.70 -0.57 4.33
C PRO A 396 -14.56 -1.02 5.78
N GLY A 397 -14.26 -0.08 6.68
CA GLY A 397 -14.13 -0.35 8.12
C GLY A 397 -12.83 -1.05 8.50
N VAL A 398 -12.87 -1.80 9.61
CA VAL A 398 -11.69 -2.46 10.21
C VAL A 398 -11.91 -3.96 10.18
N LEU A 399 -10.93 -4.68 9.63
CA LEU A 399 -10.82 -6.13 9.75
C LEU A 399 -9.92 -6.48 10.93
N LYS A 400 -10.15 -7.64 11.56
CA LYS A 400 -9.38 -8.11 12.71
C LYS A 400 -8.85 -9.51 12.44
N LEU A 401 -7.59 -9.76 12.79
CA LEU A 401 -6.99 -11.10 12.81
C LEU A 401 -6.92 -11.59 14.25
N ARG A 402 -7.32 -12.83 14.50
CA ARG A 402 -7.13 -13.54 15.78
C ARG A 402 -6.49 -14.90 15.54
N PHE A 403 -5.59 -15.31 16.43
CA PHE A 403 -4.96 -16.62 16.41
C PHE A 403 -5.71 -17.61 17.32
N GLU A 404 -5.87 -18.85 16.87
CA GLU A 404 -6.54 -19.94 17.61
C GLU A 404 -5.73 -21.24 17.65
#